data_AF-A0A2H6FGW5-F1
#
_entry.id   AF-A0A2H6FGW5-F1
#
_cell.length_a   1.000
_cell.length_b   1.000
_cell.length_c   1.000
_cell.angle_alpha   90.00
_cell.angle_beta   90.00
_cell.angle_gamma   90.00
#
_symmetry.space_group_name_H-M   'P 1'
#
loop_
_entity.id
_entity.type
_entity.pdbx_description
1 polymer ?
#
loop_
_entity_poly.entity_id
_entity_poly.type
_entity_poly.pdbx_seq_one_letter_code
_entity_poly.pdbx_strand_id
1 'polypeptide(L)'
;MRKGLIMTVIALLVTITFGISFAGSLMKGVEIFKDKTLGTNGNSCNTCHPRGSGINGKKASFTIMGKKQSTIEDAVNFCIKNALQGKPLKKDSEKMKDLVSYLKTLTGKKH
;
A
#
# COMPACT_ATOMS: atom_id res chain seq x y z
N MET A 1 16.05 -38.97 35.98
CA MET A 1 16.43 -37.55 35.78
C MET A 1 16.58 -37.12 34.30
N ARG A 2 16.08 -37.89 33.31
CA ARG A 2 16.23 -37.57 31.86
C ARG A 2 14.96 -37.02 31.18
N LYS A 3 13.82 -37.03 31.87
CA LYS A 3 12.51 -36.62 31.33
C LYS A 3 12.22 -35.11 31.50
N GLY A 4 12.87 -34.45 32.47
CA GLY A 4 12.72 -33.01 32.72
C GLY A 4 13.46 -32.14 31.70
N LEU A 5 14.62 -32.59 31.20
CA LEU A 5 15.40 -31.85 30.21
C LEU A 5 14.72 -31.81 28.83
N ILE A 6 13.94 -32.84 28.49
CA ILE A 6 13.23 -32.93 27.20
C ILE A 6 12.03 -31.98 27.16
N MET A 7 11.35 -31.77 28.30
CA MET A 7 10.21 -30.84 28.39
C MET A 7 10.62 -29.37 28.34
N THR A 8 11.86 -29.02 28.72
CA THR A 8 12.35 -27.63 28.62
C THR A 8 12.80 -27.27 27.21
N VAL A 9 13.22 -28.24 26.38
CA VAL A 9 13.70 -27.99 25.01
C VAL A 9 12.55 -27.72 24.04
N ILE A 10 11.35 -28.22 24.30
CA ILE A 10 10.16 -28.01 23.45
C ILE A 10 9.57 -26.59 23.64
N ALA A 11 9.77 -25.96 24.80
CA ALA A 11 9.29 -24.60 25.07
C ALA A 11 10.10 -23.49 24.36
N LEU A 12 11.28 -23.81 23.81
CA LEU A 12 12.16 -22.82 23.17
C LEU A 12 11.93 -22.65 21.66
N LEU A 13 11.06 -23.44 21.04
CA LEU A 13 10.82 -23.43 19.59
C LEU A 13 9.65 -22.52 19.15
N VAL A 14 9.01 -21.78 20.06
CA VAL A 14 7.76 -21.04 19.78
C VAL A 14 7.95 -19.51 19.61
N THR A 15 9.16 -18.94 19.77
CA THR A 15 9.29 -17.48 19.87
C THR A 15 9.85 -16.75 18.64
N ILE A 16 10.09 -17.41 17.51
CA ILE A 16 10.54 -16.74 16.26
C ILE A 16 9.37 -16.57 15.28
N THR A 17 8.30 -15.91 15.72
CA THR A 17 7.42 -15.17 14.79
C THR A 17 7.77 -13.70 14.89
N PHE A 18 9.05 -13.36 14.69
CA PHE A 18 9.42 -11.98 14.43
C PHE A 18 8.79 -11.60 13.09
N GLY A 19 7.77 -10.75 13.17
CA GLY A 19 7.05 -10.23 12.01
C GLY A 19 8.04 -9.60 11.04
N ILE A 20 8.27 -10.27 9.91
CA ILE A 20 9.06 -9.74 8.81
C ILE A 20 8.32 -8.50 8.32
N SER A 21 8.85 -7.32 8.65
CA SER A 21 8.35 -6.06 8.11
C SER A 21 8.81 -5.96 6.66
N PHE A 22 7.97 -6.43 5.74
CA PHE A 22 8.21 -6.28 4.31
C PHE A 22 8.04 -4.80 3.93
N ALA A 23 9.14 -4.20 3.45
CA ALA A 23 9.09 -2.92 2.76
C ALA A 23 8.46 -3.14 1.37
N GLY A 24 7.59 -2.22 0.94
CA GLY A 24 6.89 -2.34 -0.33
C GLY A 24 7.84 -2.29 -1.55
N SER A 25 7.55 -3.10 -2.56
CA SER A 25 8.28 -3.17 -3.83
C SER A 25 7.85 -2.07 -4.79
N LEU A 26 8.82 -1.24 -5.21
CA LEU A 26 8.63 -0.17 -6.18
C LEU A 26 8.04 -0.68 -7.51
N MET A 27 8.58 -1.77 -8.04
CA MET A 27 8.15 -2.34 -9.32
C MET A 27 6.70 -2.81 -9.27
N LYS A 28 6.32 -3.56 -8.22
CA LYS A 28 4.93 -3.95 -8.00
C LYS A 28 4.02 -2.74 -7.81
N GLY A 29 4.50 -1.69 -7.14
CA GLY A 29 3.79 -0.43 -7.02
C GLY A 29 3.44 0.21 -8.37
N VAL A 30 4.36 0.18 -9.34
CA VAL A 30 4.12 0.65 -10.71
C VAL A 30 3.08 -0.21 -11.43
N GLU A 31 3.10 -1.53 -11.25
CA GLU A 31 2.11 -2.44 -11.83
C GLU A 31 0.72 -2.18 -11.26
N ILE A 32 0.60 -2.10 -9.93
CA ILE A 32 -0.65 -1.79 -9.23
C ILE A 32 -1.19 -0.43 -9.66
N PHE A 33 -0.33 0.57 -9.88
CA PHE A 33 -0.75 1.88 -10.35
C PHE A 33 -1.40 1.86 -11.75
N LYS A 34 -1.05 0.86 -12.59
CA LYS A 34 -1.61 0.65 -13.92
C LYS A 34 -2.77 -0.35 -13.93
N ASP A 35 -2.98 -1.07 -12.83
CA ASP A 35 -3.98 -2.13 -12.69
C ASP A 35 -5.42 -1.58 -12.80
N LYS A 36 -6.09 -1.95 -13.89
CA LYS A 36 -7.49 -1.58 -14.15
C LYS A 36 -8.49 -2.38 -13.31
N THR A 37 -8.04 -3.45 -12.67
CA THR A 37 -8.90 -4.33 -11.84
C THR A 37 -9.09 -3.82 -10.42
N LEU A 38 -8.41 -2.72 -10.04
CA LEU A 38 -8.66 -2.03 -8.77
C LEU A 38 -10.06 -1.44 -8.67
N GLY A 39 -10.66 -1.12 -9.81
CA GLY A 39 -12.00 -0.57 -9.93
C GLY A 39 -12.93 -1.45 -10.74
N THR A 40 -14.12 -0.93 -11.01
CA THR A 40 -15.14 -1.59 -11.84
C THR A 40 -15.41 -0.85 -13.15
N ASN A 41 -14.83 0.32 -13.35
CA ASN A 41 -15.07 1.18 -14.52
C ASN A 41 -13.96 1.12 -15.58
N GLY A 42 -13.05 0.15 -15.49
CA GLY A 42 -11.97 -0.06 -16.47
C GLY A 42 -10.83 0.97 -16.41
N ASN A 43 -10.89 1.94 -15.49
CA ASN A 43 -9.82 2.90 -15.27
C ASN A 43 -8.80 2.40 -14.25
N SER A 44 -7.59 2.94 -14.32
CA SER A 44 -6.57 2.79 -13.27
C SER A 44 -6.08 4.16 -12.81
N CYS A 45 -5.22 4.20 -11.80
CA CYS A 45 -4.60 5.45 -11.36
C CYS A 45 -3.88 6.14 -12.52
N ASN A 46 -3.23 5.37 -13.40
CA ASN A 46 -2.53 5.87 -14.57
C ASN A 46 -3.45 6.51 -15.63
N THR A 47 -4.75 6.20 -15.65
CA THR A 47 -5.70 6.85 -16.57
C THR A 47 -5.77 8.35 -16.31
N CYS A 48 -5.88 8.75 -15.03
CA CYS A 48 -5.98 10.16 -14.64
C CYS A 48 -4.62 10.80 -14.34
N HIS A 49 -3.65 9.99 -13.90
CA HIS A 49 -2.31 10.43 -13.52
C HIS A 49 -1.26 9.74 -14.39
N PRO A 50 -1.17 10.09 -15.69
CA PRO A 50 -0.21 9.46 -16.60
C PRO A 50 1.20 9.62 -16.06
N ARG A 51 1.92 8.50 -15.90
CA ARG A 51 3.29 8.47 -15.32
C ARG A 51 3.38 9.10 -13.91
N GLY A 52 2.28 9.13 -13.16
CA GLY A 52 2.24 9.76 -11.83
C GLY A 52 2.08 11.28 -11.84
N SER A 53 1.75 11.87 -12.99
CA SER A 53 1.58 13.32 -13.15
C SER A 53 0.63 13.92 -12.12
N GLY A 54 1.06 15.00 -11.47
CA GLY A 54 0.28 15.74 -10.48
C GLY A 54 0.15 15.07 -9.10
N ILE A 55 0.75 13.89 -8.87
CA ILE A 55 0.78 13.25 -7.55
C ILE A 55 2.08 13.61 -6.83
N ASN A 56 1.98 14.09 -5.59
CA ASN A 56 3.12 14.24 -4.68
C ASN A 56 2.91 13.33 -3.47
N GLY A 57 3.46 12.11 -3.50
CA GLY A 57 3.31 11.13 -2.43
C GLY A 57 4.14 11.41 -1.18
N LYS A 58 4.93 12.50 -1.16
CA LYS A 58 5.69 12.91 0.02
C LYS A 58 4.92 13.88 0.93
N LYS A 59 3.72 14.32 0.53
CA LYS A 59 2.88 15.18 1.35
C LYS A 59 2.36 14.45 2.59
N ALA A 60 2.30 15.17 3.70
CA ALA A 60 1.73 14.67 4.95
C ALA A 60 0.20 14.54 4.89
N SER A 61 -0.48 15.32 4.03
CA SER A 61 -1.93 15.22 3.82
C SER A 61 -2.32 15.65 2.42
N PHE A 62 -3.51 15.27 2.00
CA PHE A 62 -4.03 15.46 0.64
C PHE A 62 -5.43 16.05 0.70
N THR A 63 -5.74 16.99 -0.19
CA THR A 63 -7.12 17.47 -0.38
C THR A 63 -7.58 17.01 -1.75
N ILE A 64 -8.58 16.13 -1.79
CA ILE A 64 -9.11 15.53 -3.01
C ILE A 64 -10.61 15.78 -3.03
N MET A 65 -11.11 16.42 -4.09
CA MET A 65 -12.54 16.78 -4.22
C MET A 65 -13.09 17.51 -2.97
N GLY A 66 -12.32 18.48 -2.45
CA GLY A 66 -12.68 19.25 -1.26
C GLY A 66 -12.59 18.49 0.07
N LYS A 67 -12.20 17.21 0.08
CA LYS A 67 -12.08 16.38 1.29
C LYS A 67 -10.63 16.12 1.66
N LYS A 68 -10.29 16.37 2.92
CA LYS A 68 -8.95 16.11 3.47
C LYS A 68 -8.75 14.61 3.74
N GLN A 69 -7.60 14.10 3.31
CA GLN A 69 -7.11 12.74 3.56
C GLN A 69 -5.82 12.86 4.38
N SER A 70 -5.80 12.22 5.54
CA SER A 70 -4.75 12.39 6.54
C SER A 70 -3.49 11.60 6.23
N THR A 71 -3.58 10.56 5.39
CA THR A 71 -2.44 9.77 4.96
C THR A 71 -2.48 9.49 3.45
N ILE A 72 -1.37 8.97 2.91
CA ILE A 72 -1.31 8.56 1.50
C ILE A 72 -2.22 7.34 1.24
N GLU A 73 -2.35 6.44 2.19
CA GLU A 73 -3.27 5.29 2.13
C GLU A 73 -4.73 5.75 2.11
N ASP A 74 -5.08 6.80 2.87
CA ASP A 74 -6.40 7.43 2.80
C ASP A 74 -6.65 8.03 1.42
N ALA A 75 -5.68 8.74 0.86
CA ALA A 75 -5.76 9.30 -0.49
C ALA A 75 -5.94 8.20 -1.55
N VAL A 76 -5.17 7.11 -1.47
CA VAL A 76 -5.29 5.95 -2.36
C VAL A 76 -6.70 5.36 -2.27
N ASN A 77 -7.18 5.05 -1.06
CA ASN A 77 -8.50 4.45 -0.88
C ASN A 77 -9.64 5.39 -1.26
N PHE A 78 -9.46 6.70 -1.07
CA PHE A 78 -10.40 7.70 -1.57
C PHE A 78 -10.52 7.63 -3.09
N CYS A 79 -9.40 7.58 -3.81
CA CYS A 79 -9.39 7.46 -5.27
C CYS A 79 -9.97 6.12 -5.75
N ILE A 80 -9.57 5.00 -5.14
CA ILE A 80 -10.11 3.67 -5.51
C ILE A 80 -11.63 3.67 -5.35
N LYS A 81 -12.14 4.14 -4.22
CA LYS A 81 -13.58 4.14 -3.95
C LYS A 81 -14.35 5.10 -4.84
N ASN A 82 -13.92 6.35 -4.94
CA ASN A 82 -14.74 7.41 -5.55
C ASN A 82 -14.48 7.58 -7.05
N ALA A 83 -13.24 7.37 -7.52
CA ALA A 83 -12.88 7.55 -8.93
C ALA A 83 -12.90 6.23 -9.71
N LEU A 84 -12.40 5.14 -9.11
CA LEU A 84 -12.37 3.83 -9.76
C LEU A 84 -13.60 2.96 -9.45
N GLN A 85 -14.44 3.38 -8.49
CA GLN A 85 -15.61 2.62 -8.02
C GLN A 85 -15.26 1.24 -7.45
N GLY A 86 -14.03 1.09 -6.95
CA GLY A 86 -13.49 -0.15 -6.41
C GLY A 86 -13.66 -0.30 -4.90
N LYS A 87 -13.27 -1.47 -4.40
CA LYS A 87 -13.21 -1.75 -2.96
C LYS A 87 -11.88 -1.21 -2.38
N PRO A 88 -11.91 -0.42 -1.30
CA PRO A 88 -10.69 0.02 -0.62
C PRO A 88 -9.76 -1.13 -0.25
N LEU A 89 -8.45 -0.90 -0.37
CA LEU A 89 -7.42 -1.82 0.10
C LEU A 89 -7.27 -1.69 1.62
N LYS A 90 -6.92 -2.81 2.27
CA LYS A 90 -6.51 -2.78 3.67
C LYS A 90 -5.22 -1.95 3.79
N LYS A 91 -5.18 -0.97 4.71
CA LYS A 91 -4.08 0.00 4.80
C LYS A 91 -2.71 -0.63 5.05
N ASP A 92 -2.67 -1.73 5.80
CA ASP A 92 -1.46 -2.49 6.14
C ASP A 92 -1.19 -3.66 5.17
N SER A 93 -1.97 -3.81 4.09
CA SER A 93 -1.73 -4.87 3.11
C SER A 93 -0.45 -4.63 2.29
N GLU A 94 0.17 -5.73 1.85
CA GLU A 94 1.32 -5.69 0.93
C GLU A 94 1.00 -4.91 -0.35
N LYS A 95 -0.20 -5.09 -0.92
CA LYS A 95 -0.64 -4.33 -2.11
C LYS A 95 -0.65 -2.82 -1.86
N MET A 96 -1.09 -2.37 -0.67
CA MET A 96 -1.03 -0.96 -0.30
C MET A 96 0.41 -0.47 -0.13
N LYS A 97 1.26 -1.24 0.58
CA LYS A 97 2.67 -0.87 0.81
C LYS A 97 3.45 -0.76 -0.51
N ASP A 98 3.26 -1.69 -1.42
CA ASP A 98 3.87 -1.69 -2.76
C ASP A 98 3.46 -0.42 -3.52
N LEU A 99 2.15 -0.13 -3.59
CA LEU A 99 1.64 1.07 -4.25
C LEU A 99 2.18 2.35 -3.63
N VAL A 100 2.17 2.46 -2.30
CA VAL A 100 2.69 3.62 -1.57
C VAL A 100 4.20 3.80 -1.79
N SER A 101 4.95 2.71 -1.90
CA SER A 101 6.39 2.74 -2.22
C SER A 101 6.63 3.48 -3.54
N TYR A 102 5.84 3.17 -4.58
CA TYR A 102 5.88 3.91 -5.84
C TYR A 102 5.44 5.37 -5.69
N LEU A 103 4.28 5.63 -5.06
CA LEU A 103 3.75 6.99 -4.96
C LEU A 103 4.70 7.95 -4.23
N LYS A 104 5.45 7.47 -3.22
CA LYS A 104 6.46 8.25 -2.48
C LYS A 104 7.65 8.71 -3.34
N THR A 105 7.87 8.10 -4.50
CA THR A 105 8.87 8.56 -5.48
C THR A 105 8.42 9.81 -6.25
N LEU A 106 7.10 10.08 -6.29
CA LEU A 106 6.50 11.14 -7.11
C LEU A 106 6.55 12.50 -6.40
N THR A 107 6.83 13.56 -7.16
CA THR A 107 7.10 14.91 -6.64
C THR A 107 6.01 15.94 -6.95
N GLY A 108 4.94 15.56 -7.65
CA GLY A 108 3.83 16.45 -8.01
C GLY A 108 4.05 17.26 -9.30
N LYS A 109 5.13 17.00 -10.04
CA LYS A 109 5.33 17.59 -11.37
C LYS A 109 4.22 17.12 -12.30
N LYS A 110 3.66 18.06 -13.07
CA LYS A 110 2.81 17.75 -14.22
C LYS A 110 3.71 17.66 -15.44
N HIS A 111 3.51 16.63 -16.25
CA HIS A 111 4.22 16.39 -17.50
C HIS A 111 3.26 16.54 -18.67
#